data_AF-R6KHT7-F1
#
_entry.id   AF-R6KHT7-F1
#
_cell.length_a   1.000
_cell.length_b   1.000
_cell.length_c   1.000
_cell.angle_alpha   90.00
_cell.angle_beta   90.00
_cell.angle_gamma   90.00
#
_symmetry.space_group_name_H-M   'P 1'
#
loop_
_entity.id
_entity.type
_entity.pdbx_description
1 polymer ?
#
loop_
_entity_poly.entity_id
_entity_poly.type
_entity_poly.pdbx_seq_one_letter_code
_entity_poly.pdbx_strand_id
1 'polypeptide(L)' 'MNDDMKIGGLIELQGVKEEINTIKTELKRKGFNAPKGFSVLEGYVQDRMNELRNEENAK' A
#
# COMPACT_ATOMS: atom_id res chain seq x y z
N MET A 1 -18.76 4.36 -2.98
CA MET A 1 -18.52 2.97 -3.40
C MET A 1 -19.49 2.04 -2.69
N ASN A 2 -19.91 0.94 -3.33
CA ASN A 2 -20.52 -0.18 -2.60
C ASN A 2 -19.42 -0.89 -1.78
N ASP A 3 -19.81 -1.71 -0.81
CA ASP A 3 -18.85 -2.27 0.14
C ASP A 3 -17.91 -3.29 -0.54
N ASP A 4 -18.37 -4.02 -1.57
CA ASP A 4 -17.53 -4.90 -2.39
C ASP A 4 -16.39 -4.16 -3.11
N MET A 5 -16.67 -2.98 -3.68
CA MET A 5 -15.67 -2.14 -4.34
C MET A 5 -14.63 -1.61 -3.34
N LYS A 6 -15.02 -1.32 -2.10
CA LYS A 6 -14.09 -0.91 -1.05
C LYS A 6 -13.17 -2.06 -0.64
N ILE A 7 -13.73 -3.25 -0.45
CA ILE A 7 -12.98 -4.47 -0.12
C ILE A 7 -11.98 -4.77 -1.25
N GLY A 8 -12.42 -4.74 -2.51
CA GLY A 8 -11.55 -4.90 -3.66
C GLY A 8 -10.40 -3.88 -3.67
N GLY A 9 -10.70 -2.59 -3.45
CA GLY A 9 -9.68 -1.55 -3.36
C GLY A 9 -8.67 -1.76 -2.23
N LEU A 10 -9.12 -2.23 -1.06
CA LEU A 10 -8.23 -2.54 0.07
C LEU A 10 -7.31 -3.72 -0.22
N ILE A 11 -7.81 -4.76 -0.89
CA ILE A 11 -7.02 -5.94 -1.30
C ILE A 11 -5.92 -5.53 -2.27
N GLU A 12 -6.26 -4.74 -3.30
CA GLU A 12 -5.28 -4.25 -4.28
C GLU A 12 -4.19 -3.40 -3.63
N LEU A 13 -4.56 -2.47 -2.76
CA LEU A 13 -3.59 -1.63 -2.03
C LEU A 13 -2.69 -2.46 -1.09
N GLN A 14 -3.23 -3.50 -0.46
CA GLN A 14 -2.44 -4.43 0.35
C GLN A 14 -1.44 -5.21 -0.51
N GLY A 15 -1.84 -5.67 -1.71
CA GLY A 15 -0.93 -6.30 -2.66
C GLY A 15 0.23 -5.38 -3.07
N VAL A 16 -0.04 -4.12 -3.39
CA VAL A 16 1.00 -3.13 -3.70
C VAL A 16 1.98 -2.94 -2.54
N LYS A 17 1.48 -2.91 -1.29
CA LYS A 17 2.34 -2.80 -0.09
C LYS A 17 3.26 -4.00 0.05
N GLU A 18 2.79 -5.21 -0.25
CA GLU A 18 3.58 -6.44 -0.22
C GLU A 18 4.65 -6.48 -1.31
N GLU A 19 4.32 -6.01 -2.52
CA GLU A 19 5.28 -5.89 -3.62
C GLU A 19 6.41 -4.89 -3.29
N ILE A 20 6.07 -3.73 -2.72
CA ILE A 20 7.07 -2.75 -2.25
C ILE A 20 8.03 -3.39 -1.24
N ASN A 21 7.50 -4.13 -0.26
CA ASN A 21 8.32 -4.81 0.75
C ASN A 21 9.22 -5.88 0.13
N THR A 22 8.71 -6.63 -0.85
CA THR A 22 9.46 -7.63 -1.59
C THR A 22 10.63 -6.98 -2.33
N ILE A 23 10.37 -5.88 -3.04
CA ILE A 23 11.42 -5.15 -3.77
C ILE A 23 12.48 -4.59 -2.81
N LYS A 24 12.08 -3.97 -1.69
CA LYS A 24 13.02 -3.46 -0.67
C LYS A 24 13.90 -4.57 -0.09
N THR A 25 13.32 -5.75 0.14
CA THR A 25 14.04 -6.93 0.62
C THR A 25 15.06 -7.41 -0.41
N GLU A 26 14.66 -7.50 -1.68
CA GLU A 26 15.54 -7.92 -2.77
C GLU A 26 16.67 -6.93 -3.04
N LEU A 27 16.40 -5.62 -2.97
CA LEU A 27 17.43 -4.58 -3.07
C LEU A 27 18.46 -4.74 -1.96
N LYS A 28 18.02 -4.90 -0.70
CA LYS A 28 18.90 -5.13 0.43
C LYS A 28 19.74 -6.39 0.26
N ARG A 29 19.13 -7.50 -0.20
CA ARG A 29 19.83 -8.77 -0.46
C ARG A 29 20.94 -8.63 -1.51
N LYS A 30 20.74 -7.72 -2.47
CA LYS A 30 21.70 -7.41 -3.54
C LYS A 30 22.69 -6.30 -3.18
N GLY A 31 22.64 -5.77 -1.95
CA GLY A 31 23.53 -4.69 -1.49
C GLY A 31 23.15 -3.29 -1.99
N PHE A 32 21.94 -3.11 -2.51
CA PHE A 32 21.41 -1.81 -2.92
C PHE A 32 20.61 -1.15 -1.79
N ASN A 33 20.77 0.16 -1.64
CA ASN A 33 19.91 0.96 -0.80
C ASN A 33 18.52 1.07 -1.42
N ALA A 34 17.48 1.10 -0.59
CA ALA A 34 16.12 1.37 -1.05
C ALA A 34 16.03 2.80 -1.61
N PRO A 35 15.52 3.00 -2.84
CA PRO A 35 15.21 4.32 -3.38
C PRO A 35 14.32 5.14 -2.44
N LYS A 36 14.63 6.44 -2.27
CA LYS A 36 13.81 7.35 -1.45
C LYS A 36 12.34 7.40 -1.89
N GLY A 37 12.07 7.20 -3.18
CA GLY A 37 10.72 7.16 -3.75
C GLY A 37 9.80 6.09 -3.15
N PHE A 38 10.35 5.01 -2.56
CA PHE A 38 9.52 4.02 -1.89
C PHE A 38 8.76 4.59 -0.69
N SER A 39 9.34 5.54 0.04
CA SER A 39 8.64 6.19 1.16
C SER A 39 7.40 6.97 0.72
N VAL A 40 7.44 7.59 -0.46
CA VAL A 40 6.31 8.33 -1.04
C VAL A 40 5.20 7.35 -1.45
N LEU A 41 5.57 6.24 -2.09
CA LEU A 41 4.62 5.20 -2.48
C LEU A 41 3.99 4.51 -1.26
N GLU A 42 4.78 4.22 -0.22
CA GLU A 42 4.28 3.66 1.04
C GLU A 42 3.29 4.61 1.73
N GLY A 43 3.60 5.92 1.76
CA GLY A 43 2.70 6.95 2.26
C GLY A 43 1.39 7.00 1.47
N TYR A 44 1.47 7.09 0.14
CA TYR A 44 0.29 7.09 -0.72
C TYR A 44 -0.61 5.85 -0.50
N VAL A 45 -0.03 4.65 -0.50
CA VAL A 45 -0.81 3.41 -0.28
C VAL A 45 -1.49 3.44 1.09
N GLN A 46 -0.76 3.86 2.14
CA GLN A 46 -1.31 3.92 3.48
C GLN A 46 -2.43 4.94 3.62
N ASP A 47 -2.28 6.12 3.01
CA ASP A 47 -3.31 7.17 3.00
C ASP A 47 -4.58 6.69 2.29
N ARG A 48 -4.44 6.06 1.12
CA ARG A 48 -5.58 5.50 0.36
C ARG A 48 -6.28 4.37 1.12
N MET A 49 -5.54 3.50 1.81
CA MET A 49 -6.14 2.45 2.65
C MET A 49 -6.92 3.07 3.83
N ASN A 50 -6.40 4.13 4.43
CA ASN A 50 -7.08 4.83 5.52
C ASN A 50 -8.37 5.51 5.05
N GLU A 51 -8.35 6.15 3.87
CA GLU A 51 -9.56 6.75 3.27
C GLU A 51 -10.65 5.70 3.05
N LEU A 52 -10.32 4.56 2.43
CA LEU A 52 -11.28 3.49 2.18
C LEU A 52 -11.88 2.89 3.47
N ARG A 53 -11.07 2.78 4.53
CA ARG A 53 -11.51 2.32 5.87
C ARG A 53 -12.34 3.38 6.59
N ASN A 54 -11.99 4.66 6.48
CA ASN A 54 -12.72 5.72 7.15
C ASN A 54 -14.09 5.99 6.51
N GLU A 55 -14.24 5.74 5.21
CA GLU A 55 -15.55 5.68 4.57
C GLU A 55 -16.45 4.55 5.11
N GLU A 56 -15.90 3.55 5.81
CA GLU A 56 -16.64 2.47 6.48
C GLU A 56 -17.21 2.92 7.84
N ASN A 57 -16.44 3.70 8.60
CA ASN A 57 -16.80 4.16 9.96
C ASN A 57 -17.71 5.40 10.00
N ALA A 58 -17.98 6.03 8.85
CA ALA A 58 -18.84 7.21 8.74
C ALA A 58 -20.30 6.87 8.36
N LYS A 59 -20.64 5.59 8.28
CA LYS A 59 -22.01 5.07 8.11
C LYS A 59 -22.54 4.56 9.46
#